data_AF-A0A838W834-F1
#
_entry.id   AF-A0A838W834-F1
#
_cell.length_a   1.000
_cell.length_b   1.000
_cell.length_c   1.000
_cell.angle_alpha   90.00
_cell.angle_beta   90.00
_cell.angle_gamma   90.00
#
_symmetry.space_group_name_H-M   'P 1'
#
loop_
_entity.id
_entity.type
_entity.pdbx_description
1 polymer ?
#
loop_
_entity_poly.entity_id
_entity_poly.type
_entity_poly.pdbx_seq_one_letter_code
_entity_poly.pdbx_strand_id
1 'polypeptide(L)'
;MFNKILIANRGEIALRIIRAAHELGVGAVAVYSEADRLAPHVLAADEAYCIGPAPSAQSYLRADELIRIARQTGAEAIHPGYGFLSERAPFIRAVREAGLVFIGPSPEAIEAMGDKTEARKRVIAAGVPVVPGTEDALADAAQARRVAAEVGYPVLLKAAAGGGGKGMRVVRGDAEIEGAFEAASREALAAFGDGSVYIEKYLEGPRHIEIQLLADRHGTTLHLGERECSIQRRHQKLIEEAPSAVLTPGQRAAMGATAVAAAKSVGYEGAGTVEFLYRNGEFFFLEMNTRIQVEHPVTELVTGIDLVQWQIRVAAGEALPWTQDGIVFHGHAIECRITSEDPANGFLPSVGRIAMLEVPAGPGVRWDSGIAAGYEVGLSYDPMLAKLIVHAPTRAEAIDRMKRALGELRVVGVDTSVPFHLRVMDEPDFRAARLDIRYLETHEQVLFGTAPDEELLRAAVLGAALIEEETRTRRSVLRAQPSAGQTSGWKNRAEWRSR
;
A
#
# COMPACT_ATOMS: atom_id res chain seq x y z
N MET A 1 -12.89 -19.18 16.30
CA MET A 1 -11.53 -18.75 15.93
C MET A 1 -10.81 -19.92 15.29
N PHE A 2 -9.94 -19.66 14.30
CA PHE A 2 -9.09 -20.69 13.70
C PHE A 2 -7.97 -21.11 14.67
N ASN A 3 -7.50 -22.33 14.55
CA ASN A 3 -6.30 -22.83 15.20
C ASN A 3 -5.05 -22.51 14.39
N LYS A 4 -5.15 -22.55 13.05
CA LYS A 4 -4.01 -22.32 12.15
C LYS A 4 -4.46 -21.74 10.82
N ILE A 5 -3.71 -20.79 10.28
CA ILE A 5 -3.92 -20.20 8.95
C ILE A 5 -2.64 -20.20 8.12
N LEU A 6 -2.78 -20.30 6.80
CA LEU A 6 -1.69 -20.12 5.84
C LEU A 6 -1.70 -18.71 5.27
N ILE A 7 -0.54 -18.08 5.21
CA ILE A 7 -0.36 -16.75 4.65
C ILE A 7 0.16 -16.91 3.22
N ALA A 8 -0.71 -16.70 2.23
CA ALA A 8 -0.40 -16.84 0.81
C ALA A 8 0.22 -15.55 0.24
N ASN A 9 1.26 -15.04 0.90
CA ASN A 9 1.95 -13.81 0.51
C ASN A 9 3.40 -13.80 1.05
N ARG A 10 4.11 -12.70 0.86
CA ARG A 10 5.49 -12.47 1.27
C ARG A 10 5.70 -11.09 1.90
N GLY A 11 6.91 -10.85 2.39
CA GLY A 11 7.35 -9.50 2.76
C GLY A 11 6.58 -8.92 3.94
N GLU A 12 6.38 -7.59 3.92
CA GLU A 12 5.80 -6.87 5.07
C GLU A 12 4.38 -7.35 5.41
N ILE A 13 3.53 -7.56 4.39
CA ILE A 13 2.14 -7.94 4.63
C ILE A 13 2.03 -9.34 5.21
N ALA A 14 2.90 -10.26 4.78
CA ALA A 14 2.93 -11.59 5.37
C ALA A 14 3.30 -11.53 6.85
N LEU A 15 4.32 -10.73 7.20
CA LEU A 15 4.71 -10.52 8.59
C LEU A 15 3.61 -9.82 9.41
N ARG A 16 2.90 -8.85 8.83
CA ARG A 16 1.76 -8.16 9.44
C ARG A 16 0.63 -9.13 9.79
N ILE A 17 0.32 -10.07 8.90
CA ILE A 17 -0.71 -11.11 9.12
C ILE A 17 -0.26 -12.11 10.18
N ILE A 18 1.00 -12.55 10.14
CA ILE A 18 1.57 -13.46 11.16
C ILE A 18 1.43 -12.85 12.55
N ARG A 19 1.79 -11.56 12.72
CA ARG A 19 1.64 -10.85 13.99
C ARG A 19 0.18 -10.82 14.47
N ALA A 20 -0.77 -10.47 13.60
CA ALA A 20 -2.20 -10.51 13.94
C ALA A 20 -2.67 -11.90 14.34
N ALA A 21 -2.24 -12.94 13.63
CA ALA A 21 -2.58 -14.32 13.94
C ALA A 21 -2.06 -14.72 15.33
N HIS A 22 -0.80 -14.43 15.63
CA HIS A 22 -0.19 -14.72 16.93
C HIS A 22 -0.87 -14.01 18.10
N GLU A 23 -1.24 -12.73 17.94
CA GLU A 23 -1.99 -11.97 18.96
C GLU A 23 -3.39 -12.54 19.21
N LEU A 24 -3.99 -13.21 18.20
CA LEU A 24 -5.25 -13.93 18.32
C LEU A 24 -5.09 -15.38 18.81
N GLY A 25 -3.86 -15.84 19.07
CA GLY A 25 -3.58 -17.22 19.46
C GLY A 25 -3.73 -18.23 18.31
N VAL A 26 -3.62 -17.78 17.07
CA VAL A 26 -3.74 -18.57 15.84
C VAL A 26 -2.36 -18.89 15.29
N GLY A 27 -2.08 -20.17 15.01
CA GLY A 27 -0.84 -20.58 14.37
C GLY A 27 -0.73 -20.08 12.93
N ALA A 28 0.47 -19.75 12.49
CA ALA A 28 0.75 -19.14 11.21
C ALA A 28 1.71 -19.99 10.37
N VAL A 29 1.30 -20.30 9.13
CA VAL A 29 2.14 -20.98 8.13
C VAL A 29 2.58 -19.97 7.08
N ALA A 30 3.88 -19.76 6.95
CA ALA A 30 4.46 -18.98 5.86
C ALA A 30 4.75 -19.84 4.63
N VAL A 31 4.64 -19.24 3.46
CA VAL A 31 5.23 -19.78 2.22
C VAL A 31 6.33 -18.84 1.74
N TYR A 32 7.32 -19.38 1.03
CA TYR A 32 8.41 -18.58 0.50
C TYR A 32 8.98 -19.14 -0.79
N SER A 33 9.44 -18.26 -1.68
CA SER A 33 10.31 -18.65 -2.80
C SER A 33 11.75 -18.84 -2.32
N GLU A 34 12.60 -19.50 -3.10
CA GLU A 34 14.03 -19.64 -2.78
C GLU A 34 14.74 -18.30 -2.48
N ALA A 35 14.33 -17.21 -3.13
CA ALA A 35 14.88 -15.87 -2.91
C ALA A 35 14.49 -15.27 -1.54
N ASP A 36 13.34 -15.66 -1.00
CA ASP A 36 12.83 -15.17 0.28
C ASP A 36 13.18 -16.07 1.47
N ARG A 37 14.07 -17.06 1.30
CA ARG A 37 14.44 -18.04 2.34
C ARG A 37 14.81 -17.41 3.69
N LEU A 38 15.42 -16.23 3.66
CA LEU A 38 15.85 -15.49 4.86
C LEU A 38 14.99 -14.25 5.15
N ALA A 39 13.83 -14.12 4.49
CA ALA A 39 12.93 -12.99 4.70
C ALA A 39 12.32 -13.03 6.11
N PRO A 40 12.08 -11.88 6.75
CA PRO A 40 11.51 -11.81 8.09
C PRO A 40 10.20 -12.58 8.29
N HIS A 41 9.32 -12.63 7.28
CA HIS A 41 8.05 -13.37 7.41
C HIS A 41 8.25 -14.89 7.50
N VAL A 42 9.31 -15.43 6.91
CA VAL A 42 9.67 -16.86 7.00
C VAL A 42 10.13 -17.21 8.41
N LEU A 43 10.93 -16.33 9.00
CA LEU A 43 11.50 -16.53 10.34
C LEU A 43 10.50 -16.27 11.47
N ALA A 44 9.42 -15.53 11.18
CA ALA A 44 8.41 -15.18 12.17
C ALA A 44 7.27 -16.20 12.28
N ALA A 45 7.00 -16.99 11.24
CA ALA A 45 5.92 -17.98 11.24
C ALA A 45 6.27 -19.22 12.09
N ASP A 46 5.24 -19.95 12.54
CA ASP A 46 5.43 -21.19 13.30
C ASP A 46 5.99 -22.32 12.42
N GLU A 47 5.62 -22.33 11.14
CA GLU A 47 6.11 -23.25 10.13
C GLU A 47 6.26 -22.51 8.79
N ALA A 48 7.24 -22.89 7.97
CA ALA A 48 7.48 -22.26 6.67
C ALA A 48 7.86 -23.26 5.57
N TYR A 49 7.26 -23.10 4.38
CA TYR A 49 7.44 -24.02 3.25
C TYR A 49 7.92 -23.32 1.98
N CYS A 50 8.96 -23.89 1.35
CA CYS A 50 9.45 -23.41 0.07
C CYS A 50 8.46 -23.81 -1.04
N ILE A 51 8.03 -22.85 -1.86
CA ILE A 51 7.04 -23.04 -2.94
C ILE A 51 7.64 -22.92 -4.34
N GLY A 52 8.98 -22.86 -4.44
CA GLY A 52 9.69 -22.87 -5.72
C GLY A 52 10.65 -21.68 -5.90
N PRO A 53 11.09 -21.44 -7.14
CA PRO A 53 12.09 -20.41 -7.45
C PRO A 53 11.51 -18.99 -7.37
N ALA A 54 12.40 -17.98 -7.49
CA ALA A 54 12.06 -16.57 -7.32
C ALA A 54 10.87 -16.06 -8.19
N PRO A 55 10.74 -16.42 -9.48
CA PRO A 55 9.67 -15.88 -10.32
C PRO A 55 8.27 -16.22 -9.77
N SER A 56 7.44 -15.21 -9.52
CA SER A 56 6.12 -15.37 -8.89
C SER A 56 5.20 -16.36 -9.63
N ALA A 57 5.27 -16.44 -10.96
CA ALA A 57 4.53 -17.40 -11.77
C ALA A 57 4.86 -18.87 -11.43
N GLN A 58 6.06 -19.12 -10.91
CA GLN A 58 6.54 -20.44 -10.51
C GLN A 58 6.49 -20.66 -8.99
N SER A 59 6.08 -19.65 -8.22
CA SER A 59 5.99 -19.68 -6.75
C SER A 59 4.66 -19.09 -6.25
N TYR A 60 4.62 -17.81 -5.88
CA TYR A 60 3.47 -17.19 -5.21
C TYR A 60 2.14 -17.19 -6.00
N LEU A 61 2.17 -17.47 -7.30
CA LEU A 61 0.98 -17.62 -8.15
C LEU A 61 0.55 -19.08 -8.38
N ARG A 62 1.21 -20.06 -7.75
CA ARG A 62 0.87 -21.49 -7.80
C ARG A 62 -0.26 -21.83 -6.82
N ALA A 63 -1.49 -21.52 -7.22
CA ALA A 63 -2.71 -21.78 -6.44
C ALA A 63 -2.80 -23.22 -5.91
N ASP A 64 -2.47 -24.20 -6.75
CA ASP A 64 -2.46 -25.63 -6.43
C ASP A 64 -1.50 -25.96 -5.29
N GLU A 65 -0.29 -25.41 -5.34
CA GLU A 65 0.74 -25.65 -4.35
C GLU A 65 0.40 -25.02 -3.00
N LEU A 66 -0.16 -23.80 -3.00
CA LEU A 66 -0.59 -23.11 -1.79
C LEU A 66 -1.71 -23.89 -1.07
N ILE A 67 -2.70 -24.38 -1.82
CA ILE A 67 -3.80 -25.20 -1.28
C ILE A 67 -3.25 -26.54 -0.75
N ARG A 68 -2.31 -27.17 -1.47
CA ARG A 68 -1.66 -28.41 -1.05
C ARG A 68 -0.97 -28.25 0.30
N ILE A 69 -0.20 -27.18 0.49
CA ILE A 69 0.50 -26.88 1.75
C ILE A 69 -0.49 -26.56 2.87
N ALA A 70 -1.52 -25.78 2.60
CA ALA A 70 -2.56 -25.48 3.60
C ALA A 70 -3.19 -26.77 4.15
N ARG A 71 -3.54 -27.71 3.26
CA ARG A 71 -4.08 -29.02 3.67
C ARG A 71 -3.06 -29.88 4.41
N GLN A 72 -1.81 -29.91 3.95
CA GLN A 72 -0.75 -30.70 4.60
C GLN A 72 -0.46 -30.24 6.03
N THR A 73 -0.52 -28.93 6.28
CA THR A 73 -0.19 -28.31 7.58
C THR A 73 -1.37 -28.26 8.55
N GLY A 74 -2.56 -28.61 8.08
CA GLY A 74 -3.81 -28.49 8.85
C GLY A 74 -4.25 -27.05 9.02
N ALA A 75 -3.84 -26.12 8.15
CA ALA A 75 -4.40 -24.78 8.13
C ALA A 75 -5.89 -24.83 7.77
N GLU A 76 -6.71 -24.05 8.45
CA GLU A 76 -8.17 -24.00 8.25
C GLU A 76 -8.58 -22.85 7.32
N ALA A 77 -7.71 -21.85 7.19
CA ALA A 77 -7.94 -20.69 6.33
C ALA A 77 -6.67 -20.22 5.62
N ILE A 78 -6.85 -19.49 4.52
CA ILE A 78 -5.79 -18.84 3.77
C ILE A 78 -6.01 -17.33 3.80
N HIS A 79 -5.02 -16.58 4.30
CA HIS A 79 -4.99 -15.12 4.19
C HIS A 79 -4.14 -14.73 2.96
N PRO A 80 -4.70 -14.05 1.96
CA PRO A 80 -3.96 -13.72 0.74
C PRO A 80 -3.14 -12.43 0.86
N GLY A 81 -3.39 -11.59 1.87
CA GLY A 81 -2.79 -10.25 1.94
C GLY A 81 -3.28 -9.38 0.79
N TYR A 82 -2.36 -8.73 0.08
CA TYR A 82 -2.65 -7.96 -1.13
C TYR A 82 -1.74 -8.36 -2.30
N GLY A 83 -2.18 -8.09 -3.53
CA GLY A 83 -1.47 -8.56 -4.72
C GLY A 83 -1.52 -10.08 -4.89
N PHE A 84 -0.69 -10.61 -5.80
CA PHE A 84 -0.67 -12.03 -6.15
C PHE A 84 -2.07 -12.60 -6.45
N LEU A 85 -2.57 -13.48 -5.58
CA LEU A 85 -3.84 -14.18 -5.75
C LEU A 85 -5.00 -13.57 -4.95
N SER A 86 -4.79 -12.44 -4.27
CA SER A 86 -5.79 -11.84 -3.37
C SER A 86 -7.11 -11.47 -4.04
N GLU A 87 -7.09 -11.20 -5.35
CA GLU A 87 -8.27 -10.78 -6.13
C GLU A 87 -8.52 -11.75 -7.29
N ARG A 88 -8.17 -13.03 -7.12
CA ARG A 88 -8.31 -14.06 -8.16
C ARG A 88 -9.45 -15.00 -7.81
N ALA A 89 -10.64 -14.72 -8.34
CA ALA A 89 -11.83 -15.54 -8.09
C ALA A 89 -11.65 -17.06 -8.34
N PRO A 90 -10.94 -17.53 -9.40
CA PRO A 90 -10.66 -18.96 -9.55
C PRO A 90 -9.85 -19.57 -8.39
N PHE A 91 -8.92 -18.82 -7.81
CA PHE A 91 -8.17 -19.26 -6.64
C PHE A 91 -9.10 -19.40 -5.42
N ILE A 92 -9.98 -18.43 -5.20
CA ILE A 92 -10.92 -18.43 -4.07
C ILE A 92 -11.90 -19.61 -4.17
N ARG A 93 -12.41 -19.90 -5.38
CA ARG A 93 -13.25 -21.08 -5.65
C ARG A 93 -12.48 -22.36 -5.29
N ALA A 94 -11.24 -22.50 -5.75
CA ALA A 94 -10.40 -23.66 -5.44
C ALA A 94 -10.09 -23.81 -3.93
N VAL A 95 -9.87 -22.72 -3.21
CA VAL A 95 -9.69 -22.72 -1.74
C VAL A 95 -10.95 -23.26 -1.04
N ARG A 96 -12.13 -22.79 -1.44
CA ARG A 96 -13.42 -23.24 -0.89
C ARG A 96 -13.71 -24.70 -1.22
N GLU A 97 -13.45 -25.13 -2.46
CA GLU A 97 -13.59 -26.53 -2.90
C GLU A 97 -12.65 -27.48 -2.14
N ALA A 98 -11.50 -26.98 -1.70
CA ALA A 98 -10.56 -27.72 -0.85
C ALA A 98 -10.99 -27.80 0.63
N GLY A 99 -12.13 -27.21 1.00
CA GLY A 99 -12.65 -27.18 2.38
C GLY A 99 -11.96 -26.15 3.28
N LEU A 100 -11.24 -25.18 2.71
CA LEU A 100 -10.54 -24.12 3.43
C LEU A 100 -11.35 -22.81 3.38
N VAL A 101 -11.18 -21.97 4.41
CA VAL A 101 -11.75 -20.61 4.40
C VAL A 101 -10.80 -19.65 3.68
N PHE A 102 -11.32 -18.88 2.73
CA PHE A 102 -10.59 -17.73 2.19
C PHE A 102 -10.86 -16.50 3.08
N ILE A 103 -9.81 -15.86 3.61
CA ILE A 103 -9.95 -14.67 4.44
C ILE A 103 -10.04 -13.44 3.53
N GLY A 104 -11.25 -13.14 3.10
CA GLY A 104 -11.59 -12.06 2.16
C GLY A 104 -13.00 -12.23 1.60
N PRO A 105 -13.39 -11.38 0.64
CA PRO A 105 -14.73 -11.42 0.06
C PRO A 105 -14.99 -12.69 -0.78
N SER A 106 -16.26 -12.88 -1.18
CA SER A 106 -16.66 -13.97 -2.06
C SER A 106 -16.09 -13.82 -3.48
N PRO A 107 -15.85 -14.93 -4.22
CA PRO A 107 -15.42 -14.84 -5.62
C PRO A 107 -16.43 -14.08 -6.48
N GLU A 108 -17.73 -14.18 -6.16
CA GLU A 108 -18.79 -13.43 -6.83
C GLU A 108 -18.66 -11.91 -6.62
N ALA A 109 -18.32 -11.47 -5.40
CA ALA A 109 -18.08 -10.05 -5.12
C ALA A 109 -16.82 -9.52 -5.83
N ILE A 110 -15.76 -10.34 -5.89
CA ILE A 110 -14.53 -9.98 -6.62
C ILE A 110 -14.79 -9.89 -8.12
N GLU A 111 -15.49 -10.85 -8.72
CA GLU A 111 -15.84 -10.81 -10.15
C GLU A 111 -16.72 -9.60 -10.46
N ALA A 112 -17.72 -9.32 -9.61
CA ALA A 112 -18.62 -8.19 -9.78
C ALA A 112 -17.93 -6.82 -9.73
N MET A 113 -16.87 -6.69 -8.92
CA MET A 113 -16.11 -5.44 -8.78
C MET A 113 -14.85 -5.36 -9.66
N GLY A 114 -14.35 -6.50 -10.16
CA GLY A 114 -13.19 -6.57 -11.06
C GLY A 114 -13.53 -6.27 -12.52
N ASP A 115 -14.78 -6.50 -12.95
CA ASP A 115 -15.28 -6.05 -14.24
C ASP A 115 -15.73 -4.58 -14.15
N LYS A 116 -15.02 -3.68 -14.83
CA LYS A 116 -15.31 -2.24 -14.78
C LYS A 116 -16.73 -1.88 -15.19
N THR A 117 -17.29 -2.59 -16.17
CA THR A 117 -18.63 -2.31 -16.70
C THR A 117 -19.69 -2.78 -15.73
N GLU A 118 -19.57 -4.01 -15.22
CA GLU A 118 -20.52 -4.56 -14.25
C GLU A 118 -20.41 -3.86 -12.89
N ALA A 119 -19.20 -3.52 -12.44
CA ALA A 119 -18.98 -2.71 -11.26
C ALA A 119 -19.70 -1.37 -11.40
N ARG A 120 -19.50 -0.66 -12.52
CA ARG A 120 -20.15 0.63 -12.80
C ARG A 120 -21.67 0.53 -12.76
N LYS A 121 -22.27 -0.46 -13.44
CA LYS A 121 -23.73 -0.68 -13.42
C LYS A 121 -24.26 -0.91 -12.01
N ARG A 122 -23.58 -1.75 -11.22
CA ARG A 122 -24.00 -2.07 -9.84
C ARG A 122 -23.92 -0.87 -8.91
N VAL A 123 -22.83 -0.11 -8.98
CA VAL A 123 -22.66 1.07 -8.13
C VAL A 123 -23.63 2.19 -8.54
N ILE A 124 -23.90 2.40 -9.83
CA ILE A 124 -24.95 3.32 -10.29
C ILE A 124 -26.32 2.90 -9.74
N ALA A 125 -26.67 1.62 -9.84
CA ALA A 125 -27.92 1.09 -9.29
C ALA A 125 -28.01 1.24 -7.77
N ALA A 126 -26.88 1.29 -7.08
CA ALA A 126 -26.76 1.56 -5.64
C ALA A 126 -26.74 3.07 -5.28
N GLY A 127 -26.89 3.97 -6.27
CA GLY A 127 -26.89 5.41 -6.07
C GLY A 127 -25.50 6.02 -5.86
N VAL A 128 -24.44 5.31 -6.24
CA VAL A 128 -23.06 5.78 -6.13
C VAL A 128 -22.74 6.71 -7.31
N PRO A 129 -22.25 7.94 -7.05
CA PRO A 129 -21.83 8.84 -8.11
C PRO A 129 -20.66 8.26 -8.90
N VAL A 130 -20.79 8.21 -10.23
CA VAL A 130 -19.71 7.83 -11.16
C VAL A 130 -19.35 9.03 -12.02
N VAL A 131 -18.15 9.02 -12.62
CA VAL A 131 -17.73 10.10 -13.51
C VAL A 131 -18.77 10.25 -14.65
N PRO A 132 -19.32 11.46 -14.88
CA PRO A 132 -20.28 11.68 -15.94
C PRO A 132 -19.69 11.29 -17.30
N GLY A 133 -20.45 10.60 -18.14
CA GLY A 133 -19.92 10.06 -19.40
C GLY A 133 -20.90 9.12 -20.08
N THR A 134 -20.47 8.48 -21.17
CA THR A 134 -21.26 7.41 -21.79
C THR A 134 -21.11 6.10 -21.03
N GLU A 135 -22.18 5.31 -20.98
CA GLU A 135 -22.15 3.92 -20.53
C GLU A 135 -21.68 2.99 -21.66
N ASP A 136 -22.16 3.25 -22.88
CA ASP A 136 -21.84 2.49 -24.07
C ASP A 136 -20.71 3.12 -24.89
N ALA A 137 -20.13 2.30 -25.77
CA ALA A 137 -19.21 2.77 -26.79
C ALA A 137 -19.91 3.72 -27.76
N LEU A 138 -19.17 4.74 -28.19
CA LEU A 138 -19.61 5.72 -29.17
C LEU A 138 -19.53 5.10 -30.58
N ALA A 139 -20.56 5.30 -31.38
CA ALA A 139 -20.65 4.83 -32.76
C ALA A 139 -19.69 5.58 -33.69
N ASP A 140 -19.57 6.90 -33.51
CA ASP A 140 -18.77 7.77 -34.37
C ASP A 140 -18.35 9.09 -33.67
N ALA A 141 -17.51 9.87 -34.35
CA ALA A 141 -17.06 11.17 -33.88
C ALA A 141 -18.20 12.21 -33.75
N ALA A 142 -19.30 12.06 -34.48
CA ALA A 142 -20.44 12.97 -34.39
C ALA A 142 -21.26 12.72 -33.11
N GLN A 143 -21.43 11.46 -32.70
CA GLN A 143 -21.96 11.11 -31.40
C GLN A 143 -21.01 11.58 -30.29
N ALA A 144 -19.70 11.36 -30.45
CA ALA A 144 -18.70 11.84 -29.50
C ALA A 144 -18.80 13.35 -29.27
N ARG A 145 -18.99 14.14 -30.34
CA ARG A 145 -19.19 15.59 -30.28
C ARG A 145 -20.42 15.99 -29.47
N ARG A 146 -21.58 15.36 -29.74
CA ARG A 146 -22.82 15.65 -29.00
C ARG A 146 -22.68 15.35 -27.51
N VAL A 147 -22.16 14.18 -27.18
CA VAL A 147 -21.95 13.78 -25.78
C VAL A 147 -20.94 14.70 -25.09
N ALA A 148 -19.84 15.06 -25.74
CA ALA A 148 -18.84 15.95 -25.17
C ALA A 148 -19.42 17.33 -24.82
N ALA A 149 -20.36 17.83 -25.64
CA ALA A 149 -21.07 19.07 -25.36
C ALA A 149 -22.05 18.93 -24.17
N GLU A 150 -22.72 17.78 -24.02
CA GLU A 150 -23.64 17.50 -22.90
C GLU A 150 -22.90 17.33 -21.57
N VAL A 151 -21.80 16.56 -21.58
CA VAL A 151 -20.91 16.36 -20.41
C VAL A 151 -20.13 17.64 -20.07
N GLY A 152 -19.85 18.45 -21.08
CA GLY A 152 -19.06 19.67 -21.00
C GLY A 152 -17.55 19.40 -21.02
N TYR A 153 -16.81 20.23 -21.75
CA TYR A 153 -15.35 20.15 -21.83
C TYR A 153 -14.64 20.57 -20.52
N PRO A 154 -13.38 20.14 -20.29
CA PRO A 154 -12.68 19.09 -21.04
C PRO A 154 -13.29 17.70 -20.78
N VAL A 155 -13.18 16.81 -21.77
CA VAL A 155 -13.59 15.40 -21.68
C VAL A 155 -12.41 14.48 -21.95
N LEU A 156 -12.52 13.23 -21.52
CA LEU A 156 -11.53 12.18 -21.72
C LEU A 156 -12.15 11.09 -22.58
N LEU A 157 -11.58 10.87 -23.76
CA LEU A 157 -11.86 9.68 -24.58
C LEU A 157 -11.06 8.52 -24.03
N LYS A 158 -11.70 7.37 -23.81
CA LYS A 158 -11.06 6.14 -23.31
C LYS A 158 -11.44 4.94 -24.17
N ALA A 159 -10.46 4.06 -24.41
CA ALA A 159 -10.70 2.75 -25.00
C ALA A 159 -11.53 1.85 -24.06
N ALA A 160 -12.58 1.19 -24.57
CA ALA A 160 -13.45 0.30 -23.79
C ALA A 160 -12.71 -0.94 -23.27
N ALA A 161 -11.90 -1.58 -24.12
CA ALA A 161 -11.07 -2.73 -23.76
C ALA A 161 -9.72 -2.35 -23.10
N GLY A 162 -9.50 -1.07 -22.79
CA GLY A 162 -8.19 -0.53 -22.40
C GLY A 162 -7.87 -0.53 -20.90
N GLY A 163 -6.58 -0.59 -20.59
CA GLY A 163 -6.01 -0.44 -19.25
C GLY A 163 -4.59 0.14 -19.29
N GLY A 164 -4.12 0.71 -18.17
CA GLY A 164 -2.74 1.21 -18.04
C GLY A 164 -2.43 2.49 -18.83
N GLY A 165 -3.44 3.34 -19.07
CA GLY A 165 -3.26 4.67 -19.66
C GLY A 165 -3.18 4.73 -21.19
N LYS A 166 -3.19 3.59 -21.88
CA LYS A 166 -3.16 3.51 -23.35
C LYS A 166 -4.54 3.76 -23.96
N GLY A 167 -4.61 4.48 -25.09
CA GLY A 167 -5.88 4.81 -25.75
C GLY A 167 -6.73 5.83 -25.00
N MET A 168 -6.10 6.73 -24.22
CA MET A 168 -6.78 7.83 -23.53
C MET A 168 -6.39 9.18 -24.12
N ARG A 169 -7.36 10.06 -24.42
CA ARG A 169 -7.08 11.39 -24.97
C ARG A 169 -7.96 12.45 -24.32
N VAL A 170 -7.32 13.47 -23.75
CA VAL A 170 -8.02 14.65 -23.25
C VAL A 170 -8.41 15.51 -24.43
N VAL A 171 -9.68 15.90 -24.49
CA VAL A 171 -10.25 16.79 -25.50
C VAL A 171 -10.73 18.04 -24.78
N ARG A 172 -10.13 19.18 -25.11
CA ARG A 172 -10.38 20.46 -24.43
C ARG A 172 -11.44 21.31 -25.12
N GLY A 173 -11.77 20.98 -26.37
CA GLY A 173 -12.80 21.67 -27.11
C GLY A 173 -13.27 20.92 -28.35
N ASP A 174 -14.31 21.46 -28.96
CA ASP A 174 -15.03 20.88 -30.09
C ASP A 174 -14.15 20.63 -31.33
N ALA A 175 -13.14 21.48 -31.57
CA ALA A 175 -12.23 21.33 -32.71
C ALA A 175 -11.32 20.10 -32.62
N GLU A 176 -11.10 19.55 -31.42
CA GLU A 176 -10.17 18.43 -31.18
C GLU A 176 -10.86 17.05 -31.25
N ILE A 177 -12.20 17.00 -31.14
CA ILE A 177 -12.94 15.76 -30.89
C ILE A 177 -12.77 14.71 -31.99
N GLU A 178 -12.81 15.13 -33.25
CA GLU A 178 -12.80 14.22 -34.40
C GLU A 178 -11.45 13.52 -34.55
N GLY A 179 -10.37 14.31 -34.56
CA GLY A 179 -9.01 13.76 -34.60
C GLY A 179 -8.67 12.92 -33.36
N ALA A 180 -9.14 13.32 -32.18
CA ALA A 180 -8.92 12.57 -30.95
C ALA A 180 -9.68 11.25 -30.93
N PHE A 181 -10.93 11.22 -31.41
CA PHE A 181 -11.74 10.00 -31.49
C PHE A 181 -11.10 8.96 -32.40
N GLU A 182 -10.73 9.34 -33.62
CA GLU A 182 -10.10 8.42 -34.56
C GLU A 182 -8.75 7.91 -34.05
N ALA A 183 -7.94 8.79 -33.44
CA ALA A 183 -6.65 8.41 -32.92
C ALA A 183 -6.79 7.45 -31.73
N ALA A 184 -7.71 7.71 -30.81
CA ALA A 184 -8.00 6.81 -29.69
C ALA A 184 -8.52 5.45 -30.17
N SER A 185 -9.43 5.43 -31.15
CA SER A 185 -9.98 4.20 -31.72
C SER A 185 -8.92 3.35 -32.44
N ARG A 186 -8.06 3.97 -33.26
CA ARG A 186 -6.94 3.28 -33.91
C ARG A 186 -5.94 2.69 -32.91
N GLU A 187 -5.60 3.45 -31.88
CA GLU A 187 -4.68 3.01 -30.82
C GLU A 187 -5.27 1.85 -30.01
N ALA A 188 -6.57 1.93 -29.68
CA ALA A 188 -7.30 0.87 -28.99
C ALA A 188 -7.33 -0.41 -29.83
N LEU A 189 -7.66 -0.30 -31.12
CA LEU A 189 -7.68 -1.44 -32.03
C LEU A 189 -6.29 -2.09 -32.16
N ALA A 190 -5.24 -1.29 -32.30
CA ALA A 190 -3.87 -1.79 -32.43
C ALA A 190 -3.36 -2.47 -31.15
N ALA A 191 -3.73 -1.96 -29.97
CA ALA A 191 -3.25 -2.46 -28.70
C ALA A 191 -4.10 -3.60 -28.13
N PHE A 192 -5.42 -3.61 -28.38
CA PHE A 192 -6.37 -4.48 -27.70
C PHE A 192 -7.28 -5.27 -28.66
N GLY A 193 -7.19 -5.05 -29.98
CA GLY A 193 -8.05 -5.71 -30.96
C GLY A 193 -9.49 -5.20 -30.98
N ASP A 194 -9.79 -4.16 -30.20
CA ASP A 194 -11.10 -3.51 -30.09
C ASP A 194 -10.93 -2.00 -30.18
N GLY A 195 -11.55 -1.39 -31.19
CA GLY A 195 -11.50 0.05 -31.46
C GLY A 195 -12.57 0.87 -30.74
N SER A 196 -13.35 0.26 -29.86
CA SER A 196 -14.45 0.91 -29.14
C SER A 196 -13.95 1.98 -28.17
N VAL A 197 -14.56 3.16 -28.22
CA VAL A 197 -14.19 4.33 -27.39
C VAL A 197 -15.42 4.88 -26.68
N TYR A 198 -15.28 5.33 -25.44
CA TYR A 198 -16.32 6.01 -24.66
C TYR A 198 -15.81 7.36 -24.14
N ILE A 199 -16.73 8.23 -23.71
CA ILE A 199 -16.41 9.56 -23.13
C ILE A 199 -16.67 9.56 -21.63
N GLU A 200 -15.77 10.17 -20.88
CA GLU A 200 -15.98 10.60 -19.50
C GLU A 200 -15.61 12.06 -19.32
N LYS A 201 -16.16 12.70 -18.29
CA LYS A 201 -15.71 14.01 -17.83
C LYS A 201 -14.24 13.92 -17.44
N TYR A 202 -13.42 14.82 -17.98
CA TYR A 202 -12.04 14.93 -17.52
C TYR A 202 -12.00 15.81 -16.27
N LEU A 203 -11.65 15.19 -15.14
CA LEU A 203 -11.39 15.90 -13.90
C LEU A 203 -9.95 16.41 -13.95
N GLU A 204 -9.76 17.73 -13.90
CA GLU A 204 -8.42 18.32 -13.84
C GLU A 204 -7.89 18.33 -12.40
N GLY A 205 -6.73 17.70 -12.20
CA GLY A 205 -6.10 17.60 -10.88
C GLY A 205 -7.04 17.09 -9.78
N PRO A 206 -7.72 15.94 -9.97
CA PRO A 206 -8.50 15.37 -8.89
C PRO A 206 -7.58 14.85 -7.80
N ARG A 207 -8.11 14.76 -6.60
CA ARG A 207 -7.51 13.99 -5.51
C ARG A 207 -7.94 12.54 -5.62
N HIS A 208 -7.06 11.64 -5.22
CA HIS A 208 -7.39 10.25 -4.97
C HIS A 208 -7.77 10.13 -3.50
N ILE A 209 -9.06 9.95 -3.22
CA ILE A 209 -9.55 9.70 -1.86
C ILE A 209 -10.23 8.34 -1.83
N GLU A 210 -9.98 7.55 -0.82
CA GLU A 210 -10.54 6.21 -0.71
C GLU A 210 -11.14 5.95 0.66
N ILE A 211 -12.19 5.12 0.72
CA ILE A 211 -12.89 4.78 1.96
C ILE A 211 -12.57 3.35 2.37
N GLN A 212 -12.06 3.18 3.59
CA GLN A 212 -11.91 1.86 4.21
C GLN A 212 -13.28 1.30 4.60
N LEU A 213 -13.53 0.04 4.25
CA LEU A 213 -14.70 -0.72 4.66
C LEU A 213 -14.32 -1.92 5.50
N LEU A 214 -15.24 -2.32 6.38
CA LEU A 214 -15.21 -3.58 7.09
C LEU A 214 -16.64 -4.13 7.18
N ALA A 215 -16.84 -5.37 6.73
CA ALA A 215 -18.14 -6.03 6.68
C ALA A 215 -18.10 -7.44 7.27
N ASP A 216 -19.16 -7.85 7.97
CA ASP A 216 -19.33 -9.22 8.46
C ASP A 216 -20.45 -9.99 7.73
N ARG A 217 -20.58 -11.28 8.08
CA ARG A 217 -21.65 -12.16 7.57
C ARG A 217 -23.00 -11.96 8.26
N HIS A 218 -23.07 -11.08 9.26
CA HIS A 218 -24.26 -10.83 10.08
C HIS A 218 -25.04 -9.60 9.61
N GLY A 219 -24.63 -9.00 8.49
CA GLY A 219 -25.30 -7.86 7.85
C GLY A 219 -24.73 -6.50 8.23
N THR A 220 -23.65 -6.46 9.04
CA THR A 220 -22.98 -5.22 9.40
C THR A 220 -21.96 -4.84 8.33
N THR A 221 -22.02 -3.60 7.86
CA THR A 221 -21.03 -3.01 6.96
C THR A 221 -20.75 -1.60 7.43
N LEU A 222 -19.49 -1.32 7.78
CA LEU A 222 -19.03 -0.05 8.33
C LEU A 222 -17.99 0.57 7.41
N HIS A 223 -17.94 1.90 7.39
CA HIS A 223 -16.75 2.61 6.90
C HIS A 223 -15.87 3.04 8.09
N LEU A 224 -14.55 2.91 7.91
CA LEU A 224 -13.54 3.34 8.88
C LEU A 224 -12.85 4.64 8.41
N GLY A 225 -13.63 5.53 7.82
CA GLY A 225 -13.18 6.82 7.29
C GLY A 225 -12.41 6.69 5.99
N GLU A 226 -11.77 7.80 5.60
CA GLU A 226 -11.06 7.97 4.35
C GLU A 226 -9.55 8.03 4.50
N ARG A 227 -8.86 7.76 3.39
CA ARG A 227 -7.44 8.06 3.18
C ARG A 227 -7.26 8.96 1.96
N GLU A 228 -6.32 9.89 2.06
CA GLU A 228 -5.83 10.71 0.96
C GLU A 228 -4.59 10.05 0.36
N CYS A 229 -4.70 9.65 -0.91
CA CYS A 229 -3.68 8.87 -1.62
C CYS A 229 -3.20 9.57 -2.91
N SER A 230 -3.32 10.91 -2.94
CA SER A 230 -3.02 11.72 -4.13
C SER A 230 -1.53 11.77 -4.51
N ILE A 231 -0.61 11.51 -3.57
CA ILE A 231 0.82 11.52 -3.86
C ILE A 231 1.20 10.18 -4.50
N GLN A 232 1.23 10.16 -5.83
CA GLN A 232 1.47 8.97 -6.62
C GLN A 232 2.43 9.22 -7.80
N ARG A 233 3.11 8.16 -8.24
CA ARG A 233 3.92 8.11 -9.46
C ARG A 233 3.40 7.02 -10.38
N ARG A 234 3.01 7.35 -11.62
CA ARG A 234 2.51 6.36 -12.61
C ARG A 234 1.44 5.42 -12.02
N HIS A 235 0.49 5.99 -11.26
CA HIS A 235 -0.57 5.28 -10.55
C HIS A 235 -0.13 4.42 -9.34
N GLN A 236 1.14 4.48 -8.94
CA GLN A 236 1.63 3.88 -7.70
C GLN A 236 1.64 4.93 -6.59
N LYS A 237 0.86 4.70 -5.54
CA LYS A 237 0.81 5.56 -4.34
C LYS A 237 2.16 5.51 -3.63
N LEU A 238 2.61 6.65 -3.12
CA LEU A 238 3.92 6.80 -2.44
C LEU A 238 3.77 7.32 -1.00
N ILE A 239 2.79 8.19 -0.77
CA ILE A 239 2.46 8.75 0.53
C ILE A 239 0.94 8.77 0.68
N GLU A 240 0.46 8.27 1.81
CA GLU A 240 -0.95 8.17 2.16
C GLU A 240 -1.17 8.77 3.55
N GLU A 241 -2.31 9.42 3.75
CA GLU A 241 -2.66 9.99 5.05
C GLU A 241 -4.12 9.76 5.44
N ALA A 242 -4.39 9.67 6.74
CA ALA A 242 -5.72 9.55 7.30
C ALA A 242 -5.89 10.48 8.52
N PRO A 243 -7.03 11.17 8.67
CA PRO A 243 -8.04 11.41 7.64
C PRO A 243 -7.51 12.31 6.50
N SER A 244 -8.28 12.53 5.44
CA SER A 244 -7.96 13.54 4.43
C SER A 244 -8.10 14.94 5.03
N ALA A 245 -7.12 15.81 4.76
CA ALA A 245 -7.11 17.19 5.24
C ALA A 245 -8.19 18.09 4.60
N VAL A 246 -8.82 17.67 3.49
CA VAL A 246 -9.77 18.50 2.75
C VAL A 246 -11.23 18.13 2.92
N LEU A 247 -11.52 16.95 3.48
CA LEU A 247 -12.91 16.53 3.69
C LEU A 247 -13.48 17.11 4.98
N THR A 248 -14.60 17.82 4.84
CA THR A 248 -15.46 18.17 5.97
C THR A 248 -16.09 16.91 6.59
N PRO A 249 -16.51 16.95 7.87
CA PRO A 249 -17.24 15.83 8.49
C PRO A 249 -18.48 15.39 7.68
N GLY A 250 -19.22 16.34 7.10
CA GLY A 250 -20.39 16.04 6.28
C GLY A 250 -20.03 15.31 4.98
N GLN A 251 -18.98 15.74 4.28
CA GLN A 251 -18.49 15.05 3.07
C GLN A 251 -17.95 13.67 3.38
N ARG A 252 -17.21 13.52 4.49
CA ARG A 252 -16.72 12.22 4.97
C ARG A 252 -17.87 11.25 5.25
N ALA A 253 -18.92 11.71 5.92
CA ALA A 253 -20.10 10.90 6.18
C ALA A 253 -20.84 10.52 4.88
N ALA A 254 -21.00 11.46 3.96
CA ALA A 254 -21.65 11.21 2.67
C ALA A 254 -20.88 10.19 1.83
N MET A 255 -19.57 10.39 1.65
CA MET A 255 -18.71 9.50 0.87
C MET A 255 -18.56 8.12 1.55
N GLY A 256 -18.51 8.09 2.88
CA GLY A 256 -18.54 6.86 3.68
C GLY A 256 -19.81 6.05 3.47
N ALA A 257 -20.99 6.71 3.52
CA ALA A 257 -22.27 6.08 3.24
C ALA A 257 -22.35 5.56 1.80
N THR A 258 -21.81 6.30 0.83
CA THR A 258 -21.70 5.86 -0.57
C THR A 258 -20.85 4.60 -0.71
N ALA A 259 -19.69 4.53 -0.05
CA ALA A 259 -18.84 3.34 -0.07
C ALA A 259 -19.53 2.12 0.56
N VAL A 260 -20.25 2.32 1.67
CA VAL A 260 -21.06 1.26 2.31
C VAL A 260 -22.15 0.76 1.37
N ALA A 261 -22.82 1.65 0.62
CA ALA A 261 -23.83 1.27 -0.37
C ALA A 261 -23.22 0.42 -1.50
N ALA A 262 -22.04 0.80 -2.00
CA ALA A 262 -21.31 0.05 -3.01
C ALA A 262 -20.99 -1.38 -2.54
N ALA A 263 -20.43 -1.54 -1.34
CA ALA A 263 -20.16 -2.86 -0.76
C ALA A 263 -21.42 -3.71 -0.55
N LYS A 264 -22.51 -3.11 -0.07
CA LYS A 264 -23.78 -3.82 0.11
C LYS A 264 -24.36 -4.33 -1.21
N SER A 265 -24.18 -3.61 -2.32
CA SER A 265 -24.68 -4.03 -3.64
C SER A 265 -24.07 -5.33 -4.18
N VAL A 266 -22.94 -5.77 -3.61
CA VAL A 266 -22.25 -7.02 -3.98
C VAL A 266 -22.19 -8.03 -2.84
N GLY A 267 -22.89 -7.77 -1.72
CA GLY A 267 -22.84 -8.63 -0.55
C GLY A 267 -21.42 -8.80 0.00
N TYR A 268 -20.67 -7.70 0.08
CA TYR A 268 -19.25 -7.71 0.45
C TYR A 268 -19.02 -8.22 1.88
N GLU A 269 -17.89 -8.92 2.09
CA GLU A 269 -17.44 -9.45 3.38
C GLU A 269 -15.94 -9.15 3.57
N GLY A 270 -15.53 -8.89 4.82
CA GLY A 270 -14.14 -8.64 5.19
C GLY A 270 -13.74 -7.18 5.01
N ALA A 271 -12.44 -6.94 4.87
CA ALA A 271 -11.91 -5.61 4.59
C ALA A 271 -11.89 -5.34 3.08
N GLY A 272 -12.20 -4.11 2.70
CA GLY A 272 -12.14 -3.65 1.32
C GLY A 272 -12.06 -2.13 1.26
N THR A 273 -11.79 -1.59 0.09
CA THR A 273 -11.68 -0.14 -0.09
C THR A 273 -12.42 0.29 -1.34
N VAL A 274 -13.20 1.37 -1.24
CA VAL A 274 -13.79 2.04 -2.41
C VAL A 274 -13.00 3.31 -2.69
N GLU A 275 -12.44 3.41 -3.89
CA GLU A 275 -11.62 4.53 -4.34
C GLU A 275 -12.48 5.55 -5.10
N PHE A 276 -12.20 6.84 -4.89
CA PHE A 276 -12.89 7.96 -5.50
C PHE A 276 -11.90 9.00 -6.07
N LEU A 277 -12.30 9.62 -7.17
CA LEU A 277 -11.72 10.89 -7.60
C LEU A 277 -12.52 12.03 -6.96
N TYR A 278 -11.84 12.90 -6.20
CA TYR A 278 -12.45 14.05 -5.53
C TYR A 278 -11.97 15.37 -6.11
N ARG A 279 -12.89 16.28 -6.42
CA ARG A 279 -12.57 17.63 -6.88
C ARG A 279 -13.67 18.61 -6.47
N ASN A 280 -13.30 19.74 -5.87
CA ASN A 280 -14.20 20.86 -5.57
C ASN A 280 -15.50 20.47 -4.82
N GLY A 281 -15.42 19.47 -3.94
CA GLY A 281 -16.56 19.00 -3.15
C GLY A 281 -17.38 17.89 -3.79
N GLU A 282 -17.10 17.54 -5.05
CA GLU A 282 -17.68 16.40 -5.76
C GLU A 282 -16.74 15.20 -5.68
N PHE A 283 -17.30 14.00 -5.61
CA PHE A 283 -16.55 12.74 -5.66
C PHE A 283 -17.20 11.75 -6.62
N PHE A 284 -16.37 10.95 -7.27
CA PHE A 284 -16.80 9.99 -8.28
C PHE A 284 -16.10 8.66 -8.06
N PHE A 285 -16.85 7.57 -8.04
CA PHE A 285 -16.31 6.22 -7.92
C PHE A 285 -15.28 5.95 -9.01
N LEU A 286 -14.13 5.40 -8.60
CA LEU A 286 -13.05 4.99 -9.47
C LEU A 286 -13.01 3.46 -9.58
N GLU A 287 -12.82 2.79 -8.45
CA GLU A 287 -12.77 1.33 -8.36
C GLU A 287 -13.02 0.86 -6.92
N MET A 288 -13.17 -0.45 -6.74
CA MET A 288 -13.20 -1.08 -5.43
C MET A 288 -12.08 -2.13 -5.34
N ASN A 289 -11.18 -1.94 -4.39
CA ASN A 289 -10.13 -2.91 -4.07
C ASN A 289 -10.72 -3.94 -3.10
N THR A 290 -10.81 -5.20 -3.56
CA THR A 290 -11.54 -6.28 -2.87
C THR A 290 -10.67 -7.05 -1.89
N ARG A 291 -9.83 -6.31 -1.14
CA ARG A 291 -8.79 -6.82 -0.26
C ARG A 291 -8.30 -5.73 0.71
N ILE A 292 -7.43 -6.11 1.64
CA ILE A 292 -6.63 -5.15 2.40
C ILE A 292 -5.69 -4.37 1.47
N GLN A 293 -5.32 -3.15 1.86
CA GLN A 293 -4.39 -2.30 1.13
C GLN A 293 -3.10 -2.07 1.92
N VAL A 294 -2.07 -1.57 1.24
CA VAL A 294 -0.74 -1.31 1.82
C VAL A 294 -0.88 -0.29 2.96
N GLU A 295 -1.64 0.76 2.68
CA GLU A 295 -1.93 1.96 3.47
C GLU A 295 -3.01 1.76 4.56
N HIS A 296 -3.44 0.52 4.83
CA HIS A 296 -4.34 0.24 5.95
C HIS A 296 -3.84 0.77 7.33
N PRO A 297 -2.52 0.82 7.63
CA PRO A 297 -2.03 1.27 8.95
C PRO A 297 -2.43 2.69 9.33
N VAL A 298 -2.55 3.62 8.37
CA VAL A 298 -2.98 4.99 8.72
C VAL A 298 -4.40 5.02 9.25
N THR A 299 -5.30 4.16 8.72
CA THR A 299 -6.65 3.98 9.25
C THR A 299 -6.63 3.32 10.62
N GLU A 300 -5.81 2.28 10.83
CA GLU A 300 -5.69 1.62 12.14
C GLU A 300 -5.25 2.61 13.22
N LEU A 301 -4.26 3.46 12.92
CA LEU A 301 -3.71 4.41 13.90
C LEU A 301 -4.70 5.51 14.31
N VAL A 302 -5.57 5.96 13.40
CA VAL A 302 -6.57 6.98 13.73
C VAL A 302 -7.87 6.42 14.31
N THR A 303 -8.18 5.14 14.07
CA THR A 303 -9.41 4.51 14.59
C THR A 303 -9.19 3.62 15.81
N GLY A 304 -7.96 3.12 16.00
CA GLY A 304 -7.64 2.09 16.99
C GLY A 304 -8.15 0.69 16.62
N ILE A 305 -8.65 0.49 15.39
CA ILE A 305 -9.19 -0.80 14.93
C ILE A 305 -8.11 -1.54 14.13
N ASP A 306 -7.72 -2.73 14.61
CA ASP A 306 -6.80 -3.62 13.90
C ASP A 306 -7.50 -4.34 12.75
N LEU A 307 -7.28 -3.88 11.51
CA LEU A 307 -7.99 -4.36 10.33
C LEU A 307 -7.67 -5.83 10.03
N VAL A 308 -6.43 -6.25 10.20
CA VAL A 308 -6.00 -7.61 9.86
C VAL A 308 -6.52 -8.63 10.87
N GLN A 309 -6.54 -8.30 12.16
CA GLN A 309 -7.22 -9.11 13.17
C GLN A 309 -8.71 -9.24 12.86
N TRP A 310 -9.37 -8.15 12.45
CA TRP A 310 -10.79 -8.21 12.10
C TRP A 310 -11.09 -8.98 10.82
N GLN A 311 -10.19 -8.97 9.84
CA GLN A 311 -10.32 -9.89 8.70
C GLN A 311 -10.35 -11.35 9.15
N ILE A 312 -9.45 -11.74 10.07
CA ILE A 312 -9.39 -13.10 10.61
C ILE A 312 -10.64 -13.43 11.44
N ARG A 313 -11.08 -12.52 12.32
CA ARG A 313 -12.28 -12.68 13.17
C ARG A 313 -13.55 -12.82 12.35
N VAL A 314 -13.75 -11.95 11.35
CA VAL A 314 -14.90 -12.00 10.44
C VAL A 314 -14.91 -13.31 9.67
N ALA A 315 -13.77 -13.73 9.11
CA ALA A 315 -13.67 -15.00 8.39
C ALA A 315 -13.94 -16.21 9.30
N ALA A 316 -13.64 -16.10 10.60
CA ALA A 316 -13.97 -17.08 11.63
C ALA A 316 -15.45 -17.00 12.11
N GLY A 317 -16.25 -16.08 11.56
CA GLY A 317 -17.68 -15.95 11.82
C GLY A 317 -18.06 -14.97 12.93
N GLU A 318 -17.13 -14.19 13.47
CA GLU A 318 -17.46 -13.17 14.48
C GLU A 318 -18.23 -11.98 13.87
N ALA A 319 -19.13 -11.40 14.65
CA ALA A 319 -19.85 -10.18 14.29
C ALA A 319 -19.03 -8.93 14.67
N LEU A 320 -19.15 -7.87 13.88
CA LEU A 320 -18.55 -6.59 14.19
C LEU A 320 -19.26 -5.99 15.44
N PRO A 321 -18.50 -5.56 16.46
CA PRO A 321 -19.06 -5.08 17.71
C PRO A 321 -19.44 -3.58 17.66
N TRP A 322 -19.24 -2.93 16.51
CA TRP A 322 -19.44 -1.49 16.34
C TRP A 322 -20.65 -1.17 15.47
N THR A 323 -21.24 -0.02 15.76
CA THR A 323 -22.12 0.71 14.85
C THR A 323 -21.34 1.83 14.16
N GLN A 324 -21.88 2.40 13.08
CA GLN A 324 -21.21 3.47 12.36
C GLN A 324 -20.92 4.70 13.23
N ASP A 325 -21.84 5.06 14.11
CA ASP A 325 -21.71 6.18 15.05
C ASP A 325 -20.66 5.92 16.14
N GLY A 326 -20.27 4.66 16.35
CA GLY A 326 -19.23 4.26 17.29
C GLY A 326 -17.80 4.39 16.75
N ILE A 327 -17.64 4.72 15.46
CA ILE A 327 -16.32 4.88 14.83
C ILE A 327 -15.83 6.31 15.05
N VAL A 328 -14.75 6.45 15.83
CA VAL A 328 -14.16 7.74 16.18
C VAL A 328 -12.76 7.84 15.59
N PHE A 329 -12.42 9.04 15.10
CA PHE A 329 -11.11 9.35 14.52
C PHE A 329 -10.30 10.23 15.49
N HIS A 330 -9.10 9.77 15.83
CA HIS A 330 -8.18 10.46 16.72
C HIS A 330 -6.90 10.84 16.00
N GLY A 331 -6.62 12.14 15.93
CA GLY A 331 -5.39 12.66 15.35
C GLY A 331 -5.29 12.49 13.84
N HIS A 332 -4.05 12.36 13.36
CA HIS A 332 -3.69 12.26 11.95
C HIS A 332 -2.53 11.29 11.79
N ALA A 333 -2.59 10.44 10.79
CA ALA A 333 -1.53 9.49 10.46
C ALA A 333 -1.05 9.68 9.02
N ILE A 334 0.25 9.46 8.80
CA ILE A 334 0.90 9.55 7.48
C ILE A 334 1.75 8.30 7.31
N GLU A 335 1.66 7.64 6.16
CA GLU A 335 2.51 6.54 5.72
C GLU A 335 3.38 7.00 4.55
N CYS A 336 4.66 6.59 4.57
CA CYS A 336 5.56 6.69 3.43
C CYS A 336 6.03 5.29 3.04
N ARG A 337 5.89 4.94 1.77
CA ARG A 337 6.41 3.69 1.22
C ARG A 337 7.91 3.81 0.98
N ILE A 338 8.70 3.09 1.76
CA ILE A 338 10.16 3.03 1.59
C ILE A 338 10.46 1.99 0.53
N THR A 339 10.88 2.42 -0.65
CA THR A 339 11.20 1.55 -1.80
C THR A 339 12.70 1.56 -2.06
N SER A 340 13.23 0.49 -2.66
CA SER A 340 14.58 0.41 -3.20
C SER A 340 14.63 0.98 -4.61
N GLU A 341 14.38 2.27 -4.73
CA GLU A 341 14.45 3.02 -5.97
C GLU A 341 15.24 4.30 -5.74
N ASP A 342 15.97 4.76 -6.76
CA ASP A 342 16.70 6.03 -6.74
C ASP A 342 15.84 7.16 -7.31
N PRO A 343 15.24 8.04 -6.48
CA PRO A 343 14.36 9.09 -6.97
C PRO A 343 15.08 10.13 -7.85
N ALA A 344 16.38 10.33 -7.67
CA ALA A 344 17.15 11.31 -8.42
C ALA A 344 17.37 10.86 -9.87
N ASN A 345 17.39 9.55 -10.10
CA ASN A 345 17.52 8.93 -11.42
C ASN A 345 16.17 8.37 -11.92
N GLY A 346 15.07 9.07 -11.62
CA GLY A 346 13.76 8.70 -12.14
C GLY A 346 13.16 7.45 -11.50
N PHE A 347 13.55 7.13 -10.26
CA PHE A 347 13.18 5.93 -9.50
C PHE A 347 13.56 4.64 -10.25
N LEU A 348 14.82 4.54 -10.65
CA LEU A 348 15.34 3.26 -11.13
C LEU A 348 15.46 2.29 -9.95
N PRO A 349 15.09 1.01 -10.11
CA PRO A 349 15.26 0.01 -9.06
C PRO A 349 16.74 -0.11 -8.63
N SER A 350 16.98 -0.07 -7.32
CA SER A 350 18.28 -0.29 -6.70
C SER A 350 18.30 -1.69 -6.07
N VAL A 351 19.33 -2.46 -6.40
CA VAL A 351 19.49 -3.87 -5.97
C VAL A 351 20.77 -4.03 -5.20
N GLY A 352 20.80 -5.01 -4.30
CA GLY A 352 21.98 -5.26 -3.48
C GLY A 352 21.64 -5.82 -2.12
N ARG A 353 22.67 -5.97 -1.30
CA ARG A 353 22.53 -6.48 0.06
C ARG A 353 22.37 -5.32 1.02
N ILE A 354 21.38 -5.41 1.90
CA ILE A 354 21.20 -4.45 2.99
C ILE A 354 22.31 -4.68 4.00
N ALA A 355 23.34 -3.84 3.97
CA ALA A 355 24.49 -3.93 4.87
C ALA A 355 24.11 -3.52 6.30
N MET A 356 23.23 -2.52 6.44
CA MET A 356 22.78 -2.01 7.74
C MET A 356 21.34 -1.51 7.63
N LEU A 357 20.57 -1.75 8.68
CA LEU A 357 19.22 -1.25 8.86
C LEU A 357 19.09 -0.68 10.29
N GLU A 358 18.93 0.63 10.41
CA GLU A 358 18.56 1.30 11.67
C GLU A 358 17.17 1.92 11.49
N VAL A 359 16.22 1.43 12.26
CA VAL A 359 14.80 1.79 12.15
C VAL A 359 14.48 2.91 13.14
N PRO A 360 13.77 3.97 12.74
CA PRO A 360 13.35 5.03 13.65
C PRO A 360 12.35 4.49 14.69
N ALA A 361 12.41 5.03 15.90
CA ALA A 361 11.53 4.67 17.00
C ALA A 361 10.92 5.93 17.65
N GLY A 362 10.26 5.75 18.79
CA GLY A 362 9.69 6.82 19.60
C GLY A 362 8.16 6.95 19.48
N PRO A 363 7.55 7.88 20.24
CA PRO A 363 6.10 8.02 20.32
C PRO A 363 5.46 8.30 18.95
N GLY A 364 4.45 7.49 18.61
CA GLY A 364 3.69 7.66 17.38
C GLY A 364 4.46 7.27 16.11
N VAL A 365 5.47 6.40 16.19
CA VAL A 365 6.21 5.86 15.04
C VAL A 365 5.97 4.36 14.93
N ARG A 366 5.59 3.90 13.75
CA ARG A 366 5.37 2.49 13.40
C ARG A 366 6.20 2.13 12.17
N TRP A 367 6.76 0.92 12.18
CA TRP A 367 7.56 0.37 11.11
C TRP A 367 7.08 -1.03 10.75
N ASP A 368 6.57 -1.17 9.53
CA ASP A 368 6.12 -2.44 8.97
C ASP A 368 7.07 -2.79 7.82
N SER A 369 7.82 -3.88 7.92
CA SER A 369 8.90 -4.18 6.96
C SER A 369 9.03 -5.66 6.66
N GLY A 370 9.41 -5.95 5.41
CA GLY A 370 9.76 -7.27 4.92
C GLY A 370 11.26 -7.49 4.76
N ILE A 371 12.11 -6.65 5.35
CA ILE A 371 13.57 -6.70 5.20
C ILE A 371 14.30 -6.72 6.55
N ALA A 372 15.56 -7.16 6.52
CA ALA A 372 16.47 -7.12 7.67
C ALA A 372 17.90 -6.88 7.17
N ALA A 373 18.81 -6.54 8.08
CA ALA A 373 20.24 -6.50 7.76
C ALA A 373 20.70 -7.86 7.24
N GLY A 374 21.43 -7.85 6.13
CA GLY A 374 21.89 -9.02 5.40
C GLY A 374 20.95 -9.50 4.29
N TYR A 375 19.72 -8.99 4.20
CA TYR A 375 18.75 -9.35 3.15
C TYR A 375 19.23 -8.88 1.77
N GLU A 376 18.98 -9.70 0.73
CA GLU A 376 19.29 -9.37 -0.66
C GLU A 376 18.04 -8.85 -1.38
N VAL A 377 18.12 -7.59 -1.82
CA VAL A 377 17.11 -6.95 -2.65
C VAL A 377 17.41 -7.27 -4.12
N GLY A 378 16.49 -7.99 -4.76
CA GLY A 378 16.57 -8.36 -6.18
C GLY A 378 15.47 -7.72 -7.03
N LEU A 379 15.43 -8.09 -8.31
CA LEU A 379 14.44 -7.57 -9.29
C LEU A 379 13.19 -8.46 -9.44
N SER A 380 13.09 -9.55 -8.68
CA SER A 380 12.00 -10.52 -8.85
C SER A 380 10.65 -10.02 -8.32
N TYR A 381 10.65 -9.02 -7.44
CA TYR A 381 9.48 -8.51 -6.73
C TYR A 381 9.40 -6.98 -6.79
N ASP A 382 8.28 -6.44 -6.30
CA ASP A 382 8.09 -5.00 -6.09
C ASP A 382 9.23 -4.41 -5.23
N PRO A 383 9.79 -3.23 -5.57
CA PRO A 383 10.86 -2.58 -4.81
C PRO A 383 10.46 -2.11 -3.40
N MET A 384 9.22 -2.27 -2.95
CA MET A 384 8.83 -1.88 -1.59
C MET A 384 9.59 -2.69 -0.53
N LEU A 385 10.38 -1.98 0.29
CA LEU A 385 11.15 -2.54 1.39
C LEU A 385 10.36 -2.55 2.70
N ALA A 386 9.66 -1.45 2.95
CA ALA A 386 8.95 -1.19 4.20
C ALA A 386 7.96 -0.03 4.08
N LYS A 387 7.18 0.14 5.14
CA LYS A 387 6.28 1.25 5.37
C LYS A 387 6.72 1.94 6.65
N LEU A 388 6.97 3.24 6.56
CA LEU A 388 7.18 4.09 7.72
C LEU A 388 5.90 4.86 7.97
N ILE A 389 5.29 4.65 9.13
CA ILE A 389 4.01 5.26 9.49
C ILE A 389 4.18 6.07 10.74
N VAL A 390 3.58 7.26 10.79
CA VAL A 390 3.53 8.08 11.99
C VAL A 390 2.10 8.48 12.32
N HIS A 391 1.85 8.74 13.60
CA HIS A 391 0.60 9.27 14.12
C HIS A 391 0.85 10.46 15.04
N ALA A 392 -0.04 11.44 15.02
CA ALA A 392 0.04 12.68 15.79
C ALA A 392 -1.34 13.24 16.13
N PRO A 393 -1.48 14.12 17.13
CA PRO A 393 -2.70 14.90 17.36
C PRO A 393 -3.14 15.76 16.18
N THR A 394 -2.20 16.30 15.39
CA THR A 394 -2.48 17.17 14.23
C THR A 394 -1.69 16.77 13.01
N ARG A 395 -2.19 17.09 11.80
CA ARG A 395 -1.47 16.85 10.55
C ARG A 395 -0.08 17.50 10.53
N ALA A 396 0.04 18.74 11.01
CA ALA A 396 1.32 19.44 11.06
C ALA A 396 2.34 18.69 11.94
N GLU A 397 1.93 18.24 13.12
CA GLU A 397 2.77 17.42 13.99
C GLU A 397 3.10 16.05 13.38
N ALA A 398 2.18 15.45 12.61
CA ALA A 398 2.45 14.21 11.88
C ALA A 398 3.53 14.41 10.82
N ILE A 399 3.48 15.51 10.06
CA ILE A 399 4.53 15.85 9.08
C ILE A 399 5.88 16.04 9.76
N ASP A 400 5.93 16.81 10.86
CA ASP A 400 7.19 17.05 11.57
C ASP A 400 7.73 15.75 12.21
N ARG A 401 6.83 14.88 12.71
CA ARG A 401 7.20 13.55 13.21
C ARG A 401 7.72 12.64 12.09
N MET A 402 7.09 12.66 10.91
CA MET A 402 7.52 11.88 9.74
C MET A 402 8.89 12.33 9.28
N LYS A 403 9.11 13.64 9.15
CA LYS A 403 10.42 14.22 8.78
C LYS A 403 11.53 13.74 9.72
N ARG A 404 11.29 13.77 11.04
CA ARG A 404 12.26 13.28 12.02
C ARG A 404 12.48 11.76 11.90
N ALA A 405 11.43 10.96 11.69
CA ALA A 405 11.59 9.51 11.50
C ALA A 405 12.40 9.16 10.24
N LEU A 406 12.09 9.81 9.12
CA LEU A 406 12.84 9.64 7.87
C LEU A 406 14.31 10.06 8.04
N GLY A 407 14.58 11.13 8.80
CA GLY A 407 15.93 11.59 9.11
C GLY A 407 16.74 10.66 10.02
N GLU A 408 16.07 9.79 10.79
CA GLU A 408 16.68 8.76 11.65
C GLU A 408 16.84 7.40 10.94
N LEU A 409 16.01 7.11 9.94
CA LEU A 409 16.06 5.86 9.19
C LEU A 409 17.39 5.73 8.44
N ARG A 410 18.08 4.60 8.62
CA ARG A 410 19.27 4.23 7.83
C ARG A 410 19.03 2.90 7.14
N VAL A 411 19.09 2.91 5.82
CA VAL A 411 19.14 1.72 4.98
C VAL A 411 20.42 1.84 4.15
N VAL A 412 21.40 0.99 4.44
CA VAL A 412 22.72 1.03 3.78
C VAL A 412 22.86 -0.17 2.85
N GLY A 413 23.38 0.05 1.65
CA GLY A 413 23.67 -0.99 0.65
C GLY A 413 22.76 -0.97 -0.58
N VAL A 414 21.66 -0.21 -0.53
CA VAL A 414 20.77 0.10 -1.67
C VAL A 414 20.30 1.55 -1.56
N ASP A 415 19.95 2.16 -2.69
CA ASP A 415 19.27 3.46 -2.70
C ASP A 415 17.83 3.31 -2.22
N THR A 416 17.25 4.41 -1.72
CA THR A 416 15.87 4.39 -1.23
C THR A 416 15.08 5.64 -1.60
N SER A 417 13.76 5.54 -1.52
CA SER A 417 12.84 6.68 -1.67
C SER A 417 12.86 7.71 -0.53
N VAL A 418 13.66 7.48 0.54
CA VAL A 418 13.72 8.37 1.72
C VAL A 418 14.03 9.84 1.37
N PRO A 419 15.01 10.17 0.50
CA PRO A 419 15.31 11.56 0.16
C PRO A 419 14.12 12.27 -0.52
N PHE A 420 13.35 11.55 -1.35
CA PHE A 420 12.13 12.08 -1.95
C PHE A 420 11.10 12.42 -0.86
N HIS A 421 10.85 11.49 0.06
CA HIS A 421 9.88 11.71 1.14
C HIS A 421 10.28 12.90 2.04
N LEU A 422 11.57 13.04 2.38
CA LEU A 422 12.06 14.19 3.13
C LEU A 422 11.77 15.53 2.44
N ARG A 423 11.94 15.59 1.12
CA ARG A 423 11.62 16.80 0.33
C ARG A 423 10.13 17.10 0.34
N VAL A 424 9.28 16.08 0.22
CA VAL A 424 7.81 16.25 0.30
C VAL A 424 7.39 16.80 1.68
N MET A 425 7.97 16.31 2.77
CA MET A 425 7.63 16.81 4.13
C MET A 425 7.97 18.29 4.35
N ASP A 426 8.92 18.83 3.57
CA ASP A 426 9.33 20.23 3.59
C ASP A 426 8.62 21.10 2.55
N GLU A 427 7.89 20.49 1.62
CA GLU A 427 7.28 21.21 0.50
C GLU A 427 6.02 21.98 0.96
N PRO A 428 5.93 23.30 0.69
CA PRO A 428 4.82 24.14 1.15
C PRO A 428 3.41 23.71 0.74
N ASP A 429 3.21 23.22 -0.49
CA ASP A 429 1.91 22.76 -0.97
C ASP A 429 1.49 21.47 -0.25
N PHE A 430 2.42 20.55 0.01
CA PHE A 430 2.17 19.37 0.83
C PHE A 430 1.78 19.74 2.26
N ARG A 431 2.52 20.65 2.90
CA ARG A 431 2.20 21.12 4.27
C ARG A 431 0.85 21.83 4.34
N ALA A 432 0.47 22.55 3.30
CA ALA A 432 -0.83 23.20 3.19
C ALA A 432 -1.95 22.32 2.62
N ALA A 433 -1.68 21.03 2.40
CA ALA A 433 -2.59 20.07 1.79
C ALA A 433 -3.14 20.49 0.42
N ARG A 434 -2.37 21.22 -0.39
CA ARG A 434 -2.67 21.51 -1.81
C ARG A 434 -2.17 20.34 -2.68
N LEU A 435 -2.92 19.25 -2.65
CA LEU A 435 -2.57 17.98 -3.31
C LEU A 435 -3.51 17.67 -4.46
N ASP A 436 -2.98 17.02 -5.48
CA ASP A 436 -3.72 16.27 -6.48
C ASP A 436 -2.82 15.20 -7.10
N ILE A 437 -3.40 14.36 -7.96
CA ILE A 437 -2.67 13.25 -8.61
C ILE A 437 -1.50 13.67 -9.52
N ARG A 438 -1.36 14.97 -9.83
CA ARG A 438 -0.28 15.55 -10.63
C ARG A 438 0.77 16.24 -9.76
N TYR A 439 0.72 16.07 -8.44
CA TYR A 439 1.63 16.71 -7.50
C TYR A 439 3.12 16.49 -7.88
N LEU A 440 3.52 15.26 -8.22
CA LEU A 440 4.90 14.99 -8.66
C LEU A 440 5.29 15.72 -9.96
N GLU A 441 4.39 15.80 -10.94
CA GLU A 441 4.63 16.48 -12.22
C GLU A 441 4.79 17.99 -12.03
N THR A 442 3.99 18.57 -11.12
CA THR A 442 3.95 20.01 -10.87
C THR A 442 5.06 20.51 -9.96
N HIS A 443 5.69 19.61 -9.20
CA HIS A 443 6.76 19.92 -8.24
C HIS A 443 8.10 19.25 -8.59
N GLU A 444 8.27 18.80 -9.83
CA GLU A 444 9.41 17.99 -10.28
C GLU A 444 10.78 18.60 -9.88
N GLN A 445 10.95 19.91 -10.09
CA GLN A 445 12.20 20.62 -9.77
C GLN A 445 12.56 20.58 -8.28
N VAL A 446 11.56 20.67 -7.40
CA VAL A 446 11.78 20.68 -5.95
C VAL A 446 11.97 19.26 -5.41
N LEU A 447 11.20 18.31 -5.94
CA LEU A 447 11.19 16.92 -5.46
C LEU A 447 12.38 16.12 -5.99
N PHE A 448 12.89 16.44 -7.18
CA PHE A 448 13.98 15.71 -7.84
C PHE A 448 15.23 16.56 -8.08
N GLY A 449 15.23 17.82 -7.63
CA GLY A 449 16.39 18.72 -7.68
C GLY A 449 17.67 18.07 -7.13
N THR A 450 18.81 18.46 -7.70
CA THR A 450 20.09 17.74 -7.59
C THR A 450 20.56 17.49 -6.16
N ALA A 451 21.33 16.41 -6.02
CA ALA A 451 22.00 15.94 -4.81
C ALA A 451 22.90 17.04 -4.17
N PRO A 452 23.37 16.84 -2.93
CA PRO A 452 24.29 17.77 -2.28
C PRO A 452 25.48 18.07 -3.18
N ASP A 453 26.00 19.30 -3.07
CA ASP A 453 27.21 19.73 -3.75
C ASP A 453 28.29 18.62 -3.70
N GLU A 454 28.80 18.25 -4.87
CA GLU A 454 29.80 17.18 -5.02
C GLU A 454 31.03 17.46 -4.16
N GLU A 455 31.34 18.74 -3.92
CA GLU A 455 32.42 19.18 -3.05
C GLU A 455 32.11 18.89 -1.57
N LEU A 456 30.86 19.12 -1.15
CA LEU A 456 30.38 18.79 0.20
C LEU A 456 30.34 17.26 0.42
N LEU A 457 29.93 16.50 -0.59
CA LEU A 457 29.92 15.04 -0.54
C LEU A 457 31.34 14.49 -0.43
N ARG A 458 32.28 15.00 -1.23
CA ARG A 458 33.70 14.63 -1.15
C ARG A 458 34.29 14.99 0.22
N ALA A 459 33.99 16.17 0.75
CA ALA A 459 34.43 16.58 2.08
C ALA A 459 33.88 15.65 3.17
N ALA A 460 32.59 15.26 3.08
CA ALA A 460 31.97 14.33 4.02
C ALA A 460 32.58 12.93 3.95
N VAL A 461 32.83 12.41 2.74
CA VAL A 461 33.49 11.10 2.53
C VAL A 461 34.92 11.11 3.06
N LEU A 462 35.70 12.16 2.79
CA LEU A 462 37.04 12.31 3.36
C LEU A 462 37.00 12.38 4.88
N GLY A 463 36.06 13.14 5.44
CA GLY A 463 35.84 13.22 6.88
C GLY A 463 35.51 11.85 7.50
N ALA A 464 34.59 11.09 6.90
CA ALA A 464 34.21 9.76 7.35
C ALA A 464 35.37 8.77 7.26
N ALA A 465 36.13 8.78 6.17
CA ALA A 465 37.30 7.92 6.00
C ALA A 465 38.40 8.23 7.04
N LEU A 466 38.63 9.51 7.36
CA LEU A 466 39.56 9.92 8.39
C LEU A 466 39.10 9.49 9.80
N ILE A 467 37.80 9.63 10.10
CA ILE A 467 37.23 9.19 11.38
C ILE A 467 37.33 7.67 11.52
N GLU A 468 37.02 6.90 10.47
CA GLU A 468 37.14 5.44 10.52
C GLU A 468 38.60 5.02 10.65
N GLU A 469 39.54 5.66 9.94
CA GLU A 469 40.97 5.36 10.11
C GLU A 469 41.45 5.71 11.52
N GLU A 470 41.02 6.83 12.09
CA GLU A 470 41.32 7.18 13.47
C GLU A 470 40.70 6.18 14.45
N THR A 471 39.45 5.76 14.22
CA THR A 471 38.75 4.78 15.05
C THR A 471 39.37 3.40 14.94
N ARG A 472 39.81 2.99 13.76
CA ARG A 472 40.55 1.75 13.50
C ARG A 472 41.92 1.78 14.17
N THR A 473 42.60 2.92 14.12
CA THR A 473 43.88 3.14 14.80
C THR A 473 43.70 3.12 16.33
N ARG A 474 42.61 3.70 16.87
CA ARG A 474 42.25 3.60 18.31
C ARG A 474 41.75 2.21 18.72
N ARG A 475 41.11 1.48 17.80
CA ARG A 475 40.68 0.07 17.93
C ARG A 475 41.83 -0.92 17.77
N SER A 476 43.07 -0.46 17.50
CA SER A 476 44.28 -1.26 17.66
C SER A 476 44.52 -1.58 19.15
N VAL A 477 43.63 -2.43 19.69
CA VAL A 477 43.81 -3.28 20.85
C VAL A 477 44.46 -2.59 22.05
N LEU A 478 43.65 -1.95 22.90
CA LEU A 478 43.92 -2.00 24.34
C LEU A 478 43.73 -3.47 24.78
N ARG A 479 44.76 -4.29 24.55
CA ARG A 479 44.91 -5.57 25.24
C ARG A 479 45.14 -5.16 26.69
N ALA A 480 44.21 -5.51 27.57
CA ALA A 480 44.52 -5.51 28.98
C ALA A 480 45.80 -6.34 29.14
N GLN A 481 46.90 -5.69 29.55
CA GLN A 481 48.06 -6.44 29.99
C GLN A 481 47.59 -7.30 31.17
N PRO A 482 47.88 -8.61 31.21
CA PRO A 482 47.60 -9.37 32.40
C PRO A 482 48.41 -8.73 33.53
N SER A 483 47.73 -8.06 34.46
CA SER A 483 48.38 -7.58 35.67
C SER A 483 48.88 -8.82 36.40
N ALA A 484 50.19 -9.06 36.34
CA ALA A 484 50.82 -10.05 37.20
C ALA A 484 50.55 -9.63 38.65
N GLY A 485 49.64 -10.33 39.33
CA GLY A 485 49.50 -10.25 40.77
C GLY A 485 48.42 -9.35 41.37
N GLN A 486 47.34 -8.98 40.66
CA GLN A 486 46.17 -8.38 41.31
C GLN A 486 44.93 -9.25 41.17
N THR A 487 44.52 -9.84 42.29
CA THR A 487 43.21 -10.48 42.46
C THR A 487 42.12 -9.44 42.20
N SER A 488 41.15 -9.78 41.33
CA SER A 488 40.09 -8.83 40.98
C SER A 488 39.28 -8.44 42.21
N GLY A 489 38.97 -7.14 42.35
CA GLY A 489 38.14 -6.60 43.45
C GLY A 489 36.72 -7.19 43.52
N TRP A 490 36.32 -7.97 42.50
CA TRP A 490 35.09 -8.76 42.48
C TRP A 490 35.16 -10.02 43.36
N LYS A 491 36.34 -10.62 43.53
CA LYS A 491 36.52 -11.75 44.48
C LYS A 491 36.48 -11.28 45.94
N ASN A 492 36.95 -10.07 46.25
CA ASN A 492 36.96 -9.54 47.62
C ASN A 492 35.58 -9.09 48.14
N ARG A 493 34.54 -8.98 47.28
CA ARG A 493 33.17 -8.63 47.72
C ARG A 493 32.28 -9.85 48.01
N ALA A 494 32.78 -11.07 47.81
CA ALA A 494 32.01 -12.29 48.04
C ALA A 494 32.00 -12.76 49.53
N GLU A 495 32.75 -12.11 50.43
CA GLU A 495 32.83 -12.50 51.85
C GLU A 495 31.94 -11.70 52.81
N TRP A 496 31.04 -10.83 52.32
CA TRP A 496 30.13 -10.05 53.19
C TRP A 496 28.71 -10.63 53.32
N ARG A 497 28.59 -11.95 53.48
CA ARG A 497 27.37 -12.62 53.96
C ARG A 497 27.69 -13.86 54.81
N SER A 498 28.38 -13.65 55.92
CA SER A 498 28.35 -14.58 57.06
C SER A 498 28.80 -13.89 58.34
N ARG A 499 27.87 -13.17 58.98
CA ARG A 499 27.79 -13.00 60.43
C ARG A 499 26.42 -12.47 60.81
#